data_AF-F4FZS1-F1
#
_entry.id   AF-F4FZS1-F1
#
_cell.length_a   1.000
_cell.length_b   1.000
_cell.length_c   1.000
_cell.angle_alpha   90.00
_cell.angle_beta   90.00
_cell.angle_gamma   90.00
#
_symmetry.space_group_name_H-M   'P 1'
#
loop_
_entity.id
_entity.type
_entity.pdbx_description
1 polymer ?
#
loop_
_entity_poly.entity_id
_entity_poly.type
_entity_poly.pdbx_seq_one_letter_code
_entity_poly.pdbx_strand_id
1 'polypeptide(L)'
;MELNDKLFEDARFYNKLIAIVLSKEDFISQRIKGTPLERKVFPVHKDPEEYPDYLVRVTRGVIPAISLITPDLELVGIIESNDPDYSIGSLKDVVNKFEAGKIAPVKIPEYAPEPLEPSEASIYDAMNKVIDGVAADFRVVELISAVSKIEKRYPIVHFIKPQDEIASYLLGKGEPGEGFSVYEAVKVIKGDHDVLEDYIEKEGKVYRSKKKENWGILVDESIAGYALLLKYMRQGKSSFLDRATEIKDFIKRNLETEKGFRDTIVKDPLTRLTFLEPLANAEASIFLSALWQATGDEEVRKMALKALGIATVRSDYLGVAARIAHSLLRLNHGILTSKPGNYNDIRIMLNEKIECDFKQGDVCKSKLEDFNGLEPDE
;
A
#
# COMPACT_ATOMS: atom_id res chain seq x y z
N MET A 1 -12.03 -17.47 16.21
CA MET A 1 -12.13 -18.46 15.12
C MET A 1 -11.35 -17.90 13.94
N GLU A 2 -10.52 -18.71 13.30
CA GLU A 2 -9.70 -18.25 12.18
C GLU A 2 -10.37 -18.58 10.84
N LEU A 3 -10.15 -17.73 9.85
CA LEU A 3 -10.54 -17.99 8.48
C LEU A 3 -9.49 -18.92 7.86
N ASN A 4 -9.83 -20.18 7.63
CA ASN A 4 -8.94 -21.20 7.07
C ASN A 4 -9.76 -22.27 6.34
N ASP A 5 -9.09 -23.16 5.59
CA ASP A 5 -9.78 -24.21 4.80
C ASP A 5 -10.75 -25.05 5.64
N LYS A 6 -10.36 -25.40 6.87
CA LYS A 6 -11.20 -26.18 7.79
C LYS A 6 -12.52 -25.48 8.11
N LEU A 7 -12.50 -24.16 8.35
CA LEU A 7 -13.73 -23.41 8.59
C LEU A 7 -14.69 -23.49 7.39
N PHE A 8 -14.17 -23.43 6.16
CA PHE A 8 -14.99 -23.55 4.95
C PHE A 8 -15.55 -24.96 4.79
N GLU A 9 -14.77 -26.00 5.11
CA GLU A 9 -15.26 -27.39 5.14
C GLU A 9 -16.37 -27.58 6.19
N ASP A 10 -16.16 -27.06 7.40
CA ASP A 10 -17.16 -27.10 8.47
C ASP A 10 -18.42 -26.33 8.06
N ALA A 11 -18.28 -25.14 7.47
CA ALA A 11 -19.39 -24.34 6.96
C ALA A 11 -20.21 -25.12 5.91
N ARG A 12 -19.52 -25.83 5.00
CA ARG A 12 -20.17 -26.69 4.00
C ARG A 12 -20.89 -27.87 4.65
N PHE A 13 -20.25 -28.55 5.60
CA PHE A 13 -20.82 -29.71 6.29
C PHE A 13 -22.08 -29.36 7.11
N TYR A 14 -22.02 -28.26 7.86
CA TYR A 14 -23.14 -27.80 8.69
C TYR A 14 -24.16 -26.92 7.93
N ASN A 15 -23.95 -26.70 6.63
CA ASN A 15 -24.75 -25.81 5.79
C ASN A 15 -24.92 -24.41 6.43
N LYS A 16 -23.82 -23.83 6.92
CA LYS A 16 -23.78 -22.50 7.53
C LYS A 16 -23.12 -21.48 6.61
N LEU A 17 -23.57 -20.23 6.71
CA LEU A 17 -22.85 -19.09 6.16
C LEU A 17 -21.68 -18.71 7.08
N ILE A 18 -20.65 -18.07 6.52
CA ILE A 18 -19.56 -17.49 7.29
C ILE A 18 -19.81 -15.97 7.33
N ALA A 19 -19.90 -15.41 8.54
CA ALA A 19 -20.02 -13.96 8.72
C ALA A 19 -18.66 -13.40 9.12
N ILE A 20 -18.04 -12.65 8.23
CA ILE A 20 -16.78 -11.94 8.49
C ILE A 20 -17.16 -10.60 9.11
N VAL A 21 -16.86 -10.44 10.39
CA VAL A 21 -17.20 -9.25 11.19
C VAL A 21 -15.95 -8.37 11.26
N LEU A 22 -16.00 -7.24 10.57
CA LEU A 22 -14.92 -6.26 10.48
C LEU A 22 -15.22 -5.08 11.40
N SER A 23 -14.60 -5.10 12.58
CA SER A 23 -14.74 -4.09 13.63
C SER A 23 -13.57 -4.14 14.61
N LYS A 24 -13.39 -3.09 15.42
CA LYS A 24 -12.40 -3.10 16.51
C LYS A 24 -12.80 -4.05 17.64
N GLU A 25 -14.10 -4.14 17.91
CA GLU A 25 -14.67 -4.99 18.96
C GLU A 25 -15.64 -6.01 18.36
N ASP A 26 -15.69 -7.21 18.91
CA ASP A 26 -16.66 -8.23 18.50
C ASP A 26 -18.04 -7.94 19.11
N PHE A 27 -18.91 -7.34 18.30
CA PHE A 27 -20.27 -7.00 18.69
C PHE A 27 -21.31 -8.06 18.30
N ILE A 28 -20.90 -9.17 17.66
CA ILE A 28 -21.82 -10.17 17.09
C ILE A 28 -21.78 -11.50 17.83
N SER A 29 -20.60 -12.06 18.10
CA SER A 29 -20.48 -13.46 18.50
C SER A 29 -21.25 -13.80 19.78
N GLN A 30 -21.22 -12.92 20.78
CA GLN A 30 -21.96 -13.13 22.03
C GLN A 30 -23.47 -12.93 21.85
N ARG A 31 -23.88 -12.01 20.97
CA ARG A 31 -25.30 -11.68 20.76
C ARG A 31 -26.06 -12.76 20.01
N ILE A 32 -25.37 -13.54 19.17
CA ILE A 32 -26.00 -14.64 18.44
C ILE A 32 -26.01 -15.96 19.22
N LYS A 33 -25.20 -16.09 20.27
CA LYS A 33 -25.09 -17.31 21.08
C LYS A 33 -26.44 -17.68 21.72
N GLY A 34 -26.86 -18.93 21.59
CA GLY A 34 -28.15 -19.42 22.08
C GLY A 34 -29.35 -19.00 21.22
N THR A 35 -29.15 -18.23 20.15
CA THR A 35 -30.21 -17.81 19.22
C THR A 35 -30.26 -18.74 17.99
N PRO A 36 -31.35 -18.70 17.18
CA PRO A 36 -31.40 -19.44 15.93
C PRO A 36 -30.26 -19.11 14.94
N LEU A 37 -29.67 -17.91 15.04
CA LEU A 37 -28.55 -17.49 14.18
C LEU A 37 -27.27 -18.30 14.42
N GLU A 38 -27.00 -18.74 15.65
CA GLU A 38 -25.82 -19.56 15.97
C GLU A 38 -25.75 -20.85 15.15
N ARG A 39 -26.92 -21.40 14.78
CA ARG A 39 -27.02 -22.62 13.97
C ARG A 39 -26.85 -22.37 12.47
N LYS A 40 -26.93 -21.11 12.04
CA LYS A 40 -26.94 -20.72 10.62
C LYS A 40 -25.66 -20.02 10.17
N VAL A 41 -24.93 -19.44 11.12
CA VAL A 41 -23.78 -18.57 10.83
C VAL A 41 -22.58 -18.94 11.69
N PHE A 42 -21.40 -18.90 11.08
CA PHE A 42 -20.10 -18.93 11.73
C PHE A 42 -19.50 -17.52 11.77
N PRO A 43 -19.51 -16.81 12.92
CA PRO A 43 -18.94 -15.47 13.02
C PRO A 43 -17.41 -15.52 13.15
N VAL A 44 -16.71 -14.78 12.30
CA VAL A 44 -15.25 -14.60 12.31
C VAL A 44 -14.96 -13.12 12.49
N HIS A 45 -14.54 -12.73 13.69
CA HIS A 45 -14.14 -11.36 13.97
C HIS A 45 -12.72 -11.06 13.46
N LYS A 46 -12.55 -9.89 12.85
CA LYS A 46 -11.28 -9.36 12.35
C LYS A 46 -11.20 -7.86 12.61
N ASP A 47 -10.11 -7.41 13.26
CA ASP A 47 -9.78 -6.00 13.36
C ASP A 47 -9.41 -5.48 11.95
N PRO A 48 -10.20 -4.57 11.35
CA PRO A 48 -9.93 -4.08 10.01
C PRO A 48 -8.65 -3.25 9.92
N GLU A 49 -8.16 -2.72 11.05
CA GLU A 49 -6.86 -2.04 11.08
C GLU A 49 -5.71 -3.03 10.97
N GLU A 50 -5.83 -4.27 11.45
CA GLU A 50 -4.81 -5.33 11.36
C GLU A 50 -4.98 -6.22 10.12
N TYR A 51 -6.22 -6.39 9.64
CA TYR A 51 -6.54 -7.28 8.51
C TYR A 51 -7.24 -6.54 7.36
N PRO A 52 -6.59 -5.52 6.76
CA PRO A 52 -7.17 -4.76 5.65
C PRO A 52 -7.39 -5.62 4.40
N ASP A 53 -6.66 -6.73 4.28
CA ASP A 53 -6.77 -7.69 3.18
C ASP A 53 -8.17 -8.30 3.07
N TYR A 54 -8.87 -8.47 4.20
CA TYR A 54 -10.27 -8.87 4.19
C TYR A 54 -11.19 -7.70 3.85
N LEU A 55 -10.95 -6.52 4.42
CA LEU A 55 -11.75 -5.32 4.17
C LEU A 55 -11.91 -5.05 2.67
N VAL A 56 -10.81 -5.06 1.91
CA VAL A 56 -10.81 -4.77 0.47
C VAL A 56 -11.50 -5.83 -0.39
N ARG A 57 -11.57 -7.08 0.10
CA ARG A 57 -12.17 -8.21 -0.63
C ARG A 57 -13.67 -8.35 -0.41
N VAL A 58 -14.13 -8.07 0.82
CA VAL A 58 -15.51 -8.42 1.21
C VAL A 58 -16.39 -7.23 1.57
N THR A 59 -15.88 -6.00 1.53
CA THR A 59 -16.65 -4.80 1.89
C THR A 59 -16.52 -3.69 0.84
N ARG A 60 -17.21 -2.57 1.07
CA ARG A 60 -17.04 -1.32 0.32
C ARG A 60 -16.13 -0.31 1.02
N GLY A 61 -15.36 -0.74 2.02
CA GLY A 61 -14.49 0.12 2.82
C GLY A 61 -15.20 0.85 3.96
N VAL A 62 -16.44 0.50 4.29
CA VAL A 62 -17.18 1.04 5.44
C VAL A 62 -17.02 0.09 6.63
N ILE A 63 -16.74 0.64 7.81
CA ILE A 63 -16.55 -0.08 9.07
C ILE A 63 -17.43 0.62 10.12
N PRO A 64 -18.09 -0.11 11.04
CA PRO A 64 -18.20 -1.57 11.14
C PRO A 64 -18.97 -2.20 9.99
N ALA A 65 -18.56 -3.42 9.62
CA ALA A 65 -19.25 -4.20 8.59
C ALA A 65 -19.32 -5.70 8.91
N ILE A 66 -20.35 -6.35 8.38
CA ILE A 66 -20.51 -7.81 8.37
C ILE A 66 -20.71 -8.25 6.93
N SER A 67 -19.79 -9.08 6.44
CA SER A 67 -19.92 -9.70 5.12
C SER A 67 -20.31 -11.17 5.30
N LEU A 68 -21.43 -11.56 4.72
CA LEU A 68 -21.88 -12.95 4.72
C LEU A 68 -21.45 -13.63 3.43
N ILE A 69 -20.73 -14.73 3.57
CA ILE A 69 -20.27 -15.53 2.45
C ILE A 69 -20.71 -16.98 2.58
N THR A 70 -20.92 -17.64 1.44
CA THR A 70 -21.14 -19.09 1.36
C THR A 70 -19.82 -19.85 1.57
N PRO A 71 -19.89 -21.17 1.87
CA PRO A 71 -18.71 -22.04 1.90
C PRO A 71 -17.95 -22.14 0.56
N ASP A 72 -18.53 -21.64 -0.52
CA ASP A 72 -17.95 -21.65 -1.87
C ASP A 72 -17.45 -20.25 -2.31
N LEU A 73 -17.23 -19.35 -1.35
CA LEU A 73 -16.70 -17.98 -1.54
C LEU A 73 -17.62 -17.06 -2.36
N GLU A 74 -18.94 -17.21 -2.18
CA GLU A 74 -19.90 -16.32 -2.81
C GLU A 74 -20.50 -15.36 -1.76
N LEU A 75 -20.54 -14.08 -2.07
CA LEU A 75 -21.10 -13.03 -1.24
C LEU A 75 -22.64 -13.08 -1.27
N VAL A 76 -23.23 -13.21 -0.08
CA VAL A 76 -24.68 -13.19 0.14
C VAL A 76 -25.15 -11.78 0.44
N GLY A 77 -24.40 -11.02 1.24
CA GLY A 77 -24.75 -9.66 1.60
C GLY A 77 -23.67 -8.98 2.44
N ILE A 78 -23.71 -7.65 2.44
CA ILE A 78 -22.86 -6.78 3.27
C ILE A 78 -23.80 -5.93 4.13
N ILE A 79 -23.53 -5.88 5.43
CA ILE A 79 -24.26 -5.07 6.41
C ILE A 79 -23.28 -4.06 6.96
N GLU A 80 -23.54 -2.78 6.77
CA GLU A 80 -22.69 -1.67 7.19
C GLU A 80 -23.47 -0.81 8.18
N SER A 81 -23.06 -0.78 9.44
CA SER A 81 -23.74 -0.01 10.48
C SER A 81 -22.92 0.12 11.76
N ASN A 82 -23.03 1.27 12.42
CA ASN A 82 -22.54 1.49 13.78
C ASN A 82 -23.53 1.04 14.86
N ASP A 83 -24.77 0.69 14.49
CA ASP A 83 -25.81 0.21 15.40
C ASP A 83 -25.77 -1.33 15.48
N PRO A 84 -25.39 -1.91 16.64
CA PRO A 84 -25.34 -3.36 16.80
C PRO A 84 -26.71 -4.07 16.71
N ASP A 85 -27.79 -3.42 17.14
CA ASP A 85 -29.14 -4.01 17.12
C ASP A 85 -29.67 -4.07 15.69
N TYR A 86 -29.46 -2.99 14.93
CA TYR A 86 -29.72 -2.97 13.48
C TYR A 86 -28.91 -4.05 12.76
N SER A 87 -27.63 -4.19 13.11
CA SER A 87 -26.74 -5.16 12.46
C SER A 87 -27.20 -6.60 12.69
N ILE A 88 -27.61 -6.95 13.91
CA ILE A 88 -28.16 -8.27 14.23
C ILE A 88 -29.51 -8.51 13.54
N GLY A 89 -30.39 -7.50 13.52
CA GLY A 89 -31.67 -7.56 12.80
C GLY A 89 -31.46 -7.81 11.30
N SER A 90 -30.55 -7.04 10.69
CA SER A 90 -30.19 -7.17 9.28
C SER A 90 -29.54 -8.52 8.97
N LEU A 91 -28.67 -9.01 9.86
CA LEU A 91 -28.05 -10.34 9.75
C LEU A 91 -29.11 -11.44 9.69
N LYS A 92 -30.09 -11.38 10.60
CA LYS A 92 -31.23 -12.30 10.61
C LYS A 92 -32.04 -12.24 9.31
N ASP A 93 -32.32 -11.04 8.82
CA ASP A 93 -33.11 -10.85 7.61
C ASP A 93 -32.40 -11.35 6.35
N VAL A 94 -31.10 -11.07 6.21
CA VAL A 94 -30.29 -11.55 5.09
C VAL A 94 -30.23 -13.08 5.09
N VAL A 95 -29.94 -13.71 6.24
CA VAL A 95 -29.89 -15.17 6.37
C VAL A 95 -31.23 -15.81 6.00
N ASN A 96 -32.35 -15.29 6.51
CA ASN A 96 -33.68 -15.83 6.22
C ASN A 96 -34.06 -15.65 4.74
N LYS A 97 -33.71 -14.52 4.12
CA LYS A 97 -33.96 -14.29 2.69
C LYS A 97 -33.12 -15.21 1.81
N PHE A 98 -31.87 -15.47 2.19
CA PHE A 98 -30.99 -16.43 1.51
C PHE A 98 -31.55 -17.85 1.57
N GLU A 99 -31.91 -18.35 2.76
CA GLU A 99 -32.52 -19.69 2.92
C GLU A 99 -33.85 -19.83 2.16
N ALA A 100 -34.62 -18.74 2.05
CA ALA A 100 -35.86 -18.72 1.27
C ALA A 100 -35.64 -18.58 -0.25
N GLY A 101 -34.39 -18.57 -0.74
CA GLY A 101 -34.05 -18.42 -2.15
C GLY A 101 -34.32 -17.03 -2.73
N LYS A 102 -34.49 -16.01 -1.90
CA LYS A 102 -34.76 -14.62 -2.32
C LYS A 102 -33.49 -13.81 -2.60
N ILE A 103 -32.34 -14.31 -2.17
CA ILE A 103 -31.02 -13.74 -2.45
C ILE A 103 -30.22 -14.79 -3.21
N ALA A 104 -29.79 -14.44 -4.42
CA ALA A 104 -28.80 -15.22 -5.15
C ALA A 104 -27.40 -14.74 -4.73
N PRO A 105 -26.52 -15.64 -4.29
CA PRO A 105 -25.16 -15.26 -3.93
C PRO A 105 -24.36 -14.89 -5.18
N VAL A 106 -23.36 -14.02 -5.02
CA VAL A 106 -22.52 -13.53 -6.13
C VAL A 106 -21.08 -13.91 -5.86
N LYS A 107 -20.39 -14.45 -6.87
CA LYS A 107 -18.95 -14.74 -6.76
C LYS A 107 -18.17 -13.48 -6.41
N ILE A 108 -17.28 -13.59 -5.42
CA ILE A 108 -16.32 -12.53 -5.13
C ILE A 108 -15.31 -12.49 -6.27
N PRO A 109 -15.23 -11.40 -7.06
CA PRO A 109 -14.38 -11.37 -8.23
C PRO A 109 -12.90 -11.27 -7.82
N GLU A 110 -12.03 -11.88 -8.61
CA GLU A 110 -10.62 -11.48 -8.63
C GLU A 110 -10.49 -10.10 -9.26
N TYR A 111 -9.49 -9.34 -8.83
CA TYR A 111 -9.12 -8.07 -9.43
C TYR A 111 -7.67 -8.14 -9.91
N ALA A 112 -7.51 -8.50 -11.18
CA ALA A 112 -6.22 -8.58 -11.86
C ALA A 112 -6.30 -7.86 -13.21
N PRO A 113 -6.41 -6.51 -13.20
CA PRO A 113 -6.57 -5.73 -14.42
C PRO A 113 -5.38 -5.93 -15.36
N GLU A 114 -5.60 -5.65 -16.65
CA GLU A 114 -4.50 -5.63 -17.62
C GLU A 114 -3.55 -4.46 -17.33
N PRO A 115 -2.22 -4.69 -17.32
CA PRO A 115 -1.24 -3.62 -17.19
C PRO A 115 -1.39 -2.58 -18.29
N LEU A 116 -1.21 -1.30 -17.94
CA LEU A 116 -1.19 -0.18 -18.88
C LEU A 116 0.20 0.48 -18.90
N GLU A 117 0.58 1.06 -20.02
CA GLU A 117 1.84 1.79 -20.14
C GLU A 117 1.82 3.08 -19.29
N PRO A 118 2.79 3.27 -18.37
CA PRO A 118 2.86 4.46 -17.54
C PRO A 118 3.21 5.69 -18.37
N SER A 119 2.68 6.86 -17.98
CA SER A 119 2.93 8.13 -18.67
C SER A 119 3.46 9.20 -17.73
N GLU A 120 4.48 9.94 -18.17
CA GLU A 120 5.01 11.12 -17.47
C GLU A 120 3.96 12.24 -17.33
N ALA A 121 2.87 12.20 -18.11
CA ALA A 121 1.71 13.07 -17.92
C ALA A 121 1.16 13.03 -16.49
N SER A 122 1.34 11.90 -15.79
CA SER A 122 0.96 11.73 -14.37
C SER A 122 1.59 12.77 -13.44
N ILE A 123 2.77 13.31 -13.78
CA ILE A 123 3.43 14.38 -13.02
C ILE A 123 2.57 15.64 -13.05
N TYR A 124 2.17 16.07 -14.25
CA TYR A 124 1.34 17.26 -14.45
C TYR A 124 -0.09 17.05 -13.94
N ASP A 125 -0.66 15.86 -14.11
CA ASP A 125 -2.00 15.54 -13.60
C ASP A 125 -2.08 15.63 -12.07
N ALA A 126 -1.06 15.13 -11.37
CA ALA A 126 -0.98 15.23 -9.92
C ALA A 126 -0.86 16.70 -9.47
N MET A 127 -0.01 17.49 -10.15
CA MET A 127 0.16 18.92 -9.87
C MET A 127 -1.16 19.69 -10.10
N ASN A 128 -1.82 19.48 -11.23
CA ASN A 128 -3.06 20.18 -11.59
C ASN A 128 -4.18 19.89 -10.58
N LYS A 129 -4.36 18.62 -10.17
CA LYS A 129 -5.36 18.26 -9.15
C LYS A 129 -5.11 18.94 -7.79
N VAL A 130 -3.85 19.12 -7.40
CA VAL A 130 -3.50 19.86 -6.18
C VAL A 130 -3.82 21.35 -6.34
N ILE A 131 -3.52 21.95 -7.49
CA ILE A 131 -3.86 23.35 -7.80
C ILE A 131 -5.38 23.54 -7.78
N ASP A 132 -6.15 22.59 -8.30
CA ASP A 132 -7.61 22.56 -8.27
C ASP A 132 -8.19 22.32 -6.86
N GLY A 133 -7.32 22.10 -5.87
CA GLY A 133 -7.68 22.04 -4.45
C GLY A 133 -8.18 20.67 -3.98
N VAL A 134 -7.87 19.59 -4.71
CA VAL A 134 -8.06 18.21 -4.25
C VAL A 134 -7.16 17.97 -3.04
N ALA A 135 -7.71 17.35 -1.98
CA ALA A 135 -6.95 17.04 -0.78
C ALA A 135 -5.82 16.04 -1.09
N ALA A 136 -4.65 16.29 -0.50
CA ALA A 136 -3.41 15.57 -0.72
C ALA A 136 -3.07 14.70 0.50
N ASP A 137 -2.89 13.41 0.28
CA ASP A 137 -2.27 12.52 1.28
C ASP A 137 -0.74 12.73 1.30
N PHE A 138 -0.05 12.00 2.18
CA PHE A 138 1.40 12.12 2.34
C PHE A 138 2.20 11.84 1.05
N ARG A 139 1.67 11.01 0.16
CA ARG A 139 2.29 10.60 -1.11
C ARG A 139 2.39 11.78 -2.07
N VAL A 140 1.30 12.53 -2.15
CA VAL A 140 1.19 13.74 -2.94
C VAL A 140 2.05 14.85 -2.34
N VAL A 141 2.04 15.00 -1.01
CA VAL A 141 2.90 15.98 -0.31
C VAL A 141 4.36 15.75 -0.64
N GLU A 142 4.83 14.49 -0.61
CA GLU A 142 6.20 14.13 -0.93
C GLU A 142 6.59 14.53 -2.37
N LEU A 143 5.78 14.16 -3.36
CA LEU A 143 6.00 14.52 -4.76
C LEU A 143 6.04 16.03 -4.96
N ILE A 144 4.99 16.74 -4.53
CA ILE A 144 4.86 18.18 -4.78
C ILE A 144 5.96 18.98 -4.07
N SER A 145 6.34 18.57 -2.85
CA SER A 145 7.43 19.20 -2.11
C SER A 145 8.77 19.06 -2.81
N ALA A 146 9.01 17.93 -3.48
CA ALA A 146 10.22 17.70 -4.25
C ALA A 146 10.19 18.45 -5.60
N VAL A 147 9.12 18.31 -6.36
CA VAL A 147 8.96 18.98 -7.67
C VAL A 147 9.04 20.50 -7.53
N SER A 148 8.44 21.08 -6.49
CA SER A 148 8.49 22.54 -6.27
C SER A 148 9.90 23.08 -5.95
N LYS A 149 10.85 22.21 -5.56
CA LYS A 149 12.25 22.59 -5.33
C LYS A 149 13.08 22.47 -6.61
N ILE A 150 12.75 21.50 -7.47
CA ILE A 150 13.38 21.29 -8.77
C ILE A 150 12.89 22.37 -9.75
N GLU A 151 11.59 22.60 -9.80
CA GLU A 151 10.94 23.52 -10.73
C GLU A 151 10.43 24.78 -10.02
N LYS A 152 11.34 25.76 -9.91
CA LYS A 152 11.07 27.04 -9.23
C LYS A 152 9.97 27.87 -9.87
N ARG A 153 9.57 27.58 -11.13
CA ARG A 153 8.47 28.28 -11.82
C ARG A 153 7.11 27.99 -11.18
N TYR A 154 6.97 26.93 -10.38
CA TYR A 154 5.70 26.51 -9.81
C TYR A 154 5.76 26.40 -8.27
N PRO A 155 5.39 27.45 -7.51
CA PRO A 155 5.31 27.39 -6.04
C PRO A 155 4.02 26.67 -5.57
N ILE A 156 3.84 25.40 -5.98
CA ILE A 156 2.59 24.65 -5.79
C ILE A 156 2.34 24.27 -4.33
N VAL A 157 3.39 24.24 -3.50
CA VAL A 157 3.31 23.86 -2.09
C VAL A 157 2.21 24.62 -1.32
N HIS A 158 1.93 25.87 -1.68
CA HIS A 158 0.90 26.68 -1.02
C HIS A 158 -0.55 26.23 -1.31
N PHE A 159 -0.78 25.42 -2.34
CA PHE A 159 -2.09 24.89 -2.71
C PHE A 159 -2.42 23.57 -2.00
N ILE A 160 -1.44 22.95 -1.33
CA ILE A 160 -1.63 21.66 -0.67
C ILE A 160 -2.63 21.79 0.49
N LYS A 161 -3.74 21.05 0.38
CA LYS A 161 -4.68 20.81 1.47
C LYS A 161 -4.45 19.39 2.01
N PRO A 162 -4.00 19.21 3.27
CA PRO A 162 -3.75 17.87 3.79
C PRO A 162 -5.06 17.08 3.91
N GLN A 163 -5.04 15.83 3.45
CA GLN A 163 -6.16 14.89 3.57
C GLN A 163 -6.22 14.25 4.97
N ASP A 164 -5.06 14.04 5.60
CA ASP A 164 -4.93 13.34 6.88
C ASP A 164 -3.79 13.90 7.76
N GLU A 165 -3.62 13.30 8.93
CA GLU A 165 -2.58 13.67 9.91
C GLU A 165 -1.16 13.38 9.40
N ILE A 166 -0.97 12.35 8.58
CA ILE A 166 0.33 12.00 7.98
C ILE A 166 0.76 13.10 7.00
N ALA A 167 -0.16 13.53 6.14
CA ALA A 167 0.06 14.63 5.21
C ALA A 167 0.35 15.94 5.96
N SER A 168 -0.40 16.21 7.03
CA SER A 168 -0.18 17.37 7.90
C SER A 168 1.21 17.35 8.54
N TYR A 169 1.65 16.19 9.02
CA TYR A 169 2.97 16.01 9.63
C TYR A 169 4.12 16.24 8.64
N LEU A 170 4.01 15.76 7.40
CA LEU A 170 4.99 16.05 6.36
C LEU A 170 5.06 17.55 6.00
N LEU A 171 3.94 18.26 6.15
CA LEU A 171 3.88 19.73 6.03
C LEU A 171 4.36 20.48 7.28
N GLY A 172 4.93 19.76 8.27
CA GLY A 172 5.49 20.34 9.50
C GLY A 172 4.44 20.65 10.57
N LYS A 173 3.26 20.02 10.52
CA LYS A 173 2.16 20.25 11.48
C LYS A 173 1.72 18.94 12.15
N GLY A 174 1.63 18.94 13.48
CA GLY A 174 1.20 17.76 14.23
C GLY A 174 2.24 16.64 14.23
N GLU A 175 1.82 15.45 14.64
CA GLU A 175 2.60 14.21 14.67
C GLU A 175 1.91 13.17 13.78
N PRO A 176 2.65 12.24 13.14
CA PRO A 176 2.01 11.11 12.50
C PRO A 176 1.44 10.21 13.61
N GLY A 177 0.40 9.44 13.32
CA GLY A 177 -0.09 8.43 14.27
C GLY A 177 1.02 7.49 14.75
N GLU A 178 0.69 6.62 15.71
CA GLU A 178 1.65 5.66 16.25
C GLU A 178 1.17 4.22 16.09
N GLY A 179 2.11 3.29 16.24
CA GLY A 179 1.79 1.87 16.38
C GLY A 179 1.72 1.08 15.08
N PHE A 180 1.83 1.73 13.92
CA PHE A 180 1.86 1.09 12.60
C PHE A 180 3.19 1.36 11.88
N SER A 181 3.65 0.38 11.11
CA SER A 181 4.92 0.47 10.37
C SER A 181 4.95 1.64 9.39
N VAL A 182 3.81 1.94 8.75
CA VAL A 182 3.67 3.08 7.84
C VAL A 182 4.00 4.43 8.51
N TYR A 183 3.62 4.61 9.77
CA TYR A 183 3.91 5.86 10.48
C TYR A 183 5.39 6.02 10.78
N GLU A 184 6.05 4.94 11.23
CA GLU A 184 7.49 4.95 11.46
C GLU A 184 8.26 5.15 10.16
N ALA A 185 7.82 4.51 9.06
CA ALA A 185 8.43 4.72 7.76
C ALA A 185 8.25 6.15 7.23
N VAL A 186 7.13 6.82 7.50
CA VAL A 186 6.96 8.24 7.14
C VAL A 186 7.88 9.15 7.96
N LYS A 187 8.10 8.88 9.25
CA LYS A 187 9.11 9.59 10.05
C LYS A 187 10.49 9.45 9.42
N VAL A 188 10.86 8.23 8.99
CA VAL A 188 12.10 7.98 8.25
C VAL A 188 12.14 8.79 6.96
N ILE A 189 11.08 8.79 6.15
CA ILE A 189 11.06 9.51 4.87
C ILE A 189 11.33 11.01 5.12
N LYS A 190 10.69 11.60 6.13
CA LYS A 190 10.91 12.99 6.55
C LYS A 190 12.33 13.27 7.09
N GLY A 191 13.01 12.24 7.60
CA GLY A 191 14.34 12.33 8.20
C GLY A 191 14.35 12.48 9.72
N ASP A 192 13.22 12.17 10.36
CA ASP A 192 13.05 12.22 11.81
C ASP A 192 13.44 10.87 12.46
N HIS A 193 13.52 10.84 13.79
CA HIS A 193 13.81 9.63 14.56
C HIS A 193 12.63 8.64 14.48
N ASP A 194 12.93 7.35 14.33
CA ASP A 194 11.97 6.28 14.14
C ASP A 194 12.45 4.97 14.79
N VAL A 195 11.60 3.94 14.75
CA VAL A 195 11.92 2.56 15.13
C VAL A 195 11.47 1.54 14.07
N LEU A 196 11.57 1.90 12.79
CA LEU A 196 11.04 1.11 11.67
C LEU A 196 11.58 -0.32 11.65
N GLU A 197 12.86 -0.51 11.97
CA GLU A 197 13.55 -1.79 11.97
C GLU A 197 12.90 -2.81 12.92
N ASP A 198 12.22 -2.38 14.00
CA ASP A 198 11.53 -3.26 14.94
C ASP A 198 10.32 -4.00 14.33
N TYR A 199 9.85 -3.50 13.19
CA TYR A 199 8.75 -4.09 12.41
C TYR A 199 9.25 -5.06 11.34
N ILE A 200 10.56 -5.14 11.08
CA ILE A 200 11.10 -5.90 9.95
C ILE A 200 11.79 -7.19 10.46
N GLU A 201 11.28 -8.33 10.03
CA GLU A 201 11.82 -9.66 10.39
C GLU A 201 12.91 -10.13 9.44
N LYS A 202 13.82 -11.01 9.88
CA LYS A 202 15.03 -11.40 9.14
C LYS A 202 14.83 -11.78 7.66
N GLU A 203 13.67 -12.28 7.25
CA GLU A 203 13.40 -12.74 5.87
C GLU A 203 12.82 -11.69 4.91
N GLY A 204 12.63 -10.45 5.34
CA GLY A 204 12.10 -9.36 4.50
C GLY A 204 10.65 -9.00 4.82
N LYS A 205 10.02 -9.74 5.73
CA LYS A 205 8.62 -9.55 6.07
C LYS A 205 8.43 -8.41 7.06
N VAL A 206 7.40 -7.60 6.84
CA VAL A 206 7.11 -6.43 7.68
C VAL A 206 5.86 -6.71 8.51
N TYR A 207 5.89 -6.42 9.80
CA TYR A 207 4.70 -6.40 10.64
C TYR A 207 3.90 -5.14 10.34
N ARG A 208 2.58 -5.29 10.35
CA ARG A 208 1.67 -4.16 10.12
C ARG A 208 1.72 -3.15 11.28
N SER A 209 1.73 -3.67 12.51
CA SER A 209 1.66 -2.87 13.72
C SER A 209 2.56 -3.40 14.84
N LYS A 210 2.73 -2.60 15.90
CA LYS A 210 3.42 -2.98 17.14
C LYS A 210 2.76 -4.17 17.82
N LYS A 211 1.46 -4.43 17.57
CA LYS A 211 0.75 -5.57 18.14
C LYS A 211 1.25 -6.90 17.58
N LYS A 212 1.79 -6.88 16.34
CA LYS A 212 2.27 -8.07 15.62
C LYS A 212 1.20 -9.17 15.46
N GLU A 213 -0.08 -8.78 15.37
CA GLU A 213 -1.21 -9.70 15.17
C GLU A 213 -1.34 -10.18 13.72
N ASN A 214 -0.91 -9.34 12.78
CA ASN A 214 -0.82 -9.69 11.37
C ASN A 214 0.45 -9.14 10.74
N TRP A 215 0.83 -9.78 9.64
CA TRP A 215 1.84 -9.25 8.75
C TRP A 215 1.28 -8.11 7.93
N GLY A 216 2.17 -7.25 7.45
CA GLY A 216 1.85 -6.19 6.52
C GLY A 216 1.30 -6.71 5.20
N ILE A 217 0.76 -5.77 4.43
CA ILE A 217 0.44 -5.93 3.01
C ILE A 217 1.50 -5.22 2.18
N LEU A 218 1.47 -5.39 0.85
CA LEU A 218 2.47 -4.86 -0.08
C LEU A 218 2.81 -3.38 0.13
N VAL A 219 1.84 -2.56 0.53
CA VAL A 219 2.05 -1.15 0.92
C VAL A 219 3.03 -1.02 2.09
N ASP A 220 2.83 -1.80 3.16
CA ASP A 220 3.66 -1.81 4.35
C ASP A 220 5.10 -2.25 4.02
N GLU A 221 5.24 -3.33 3.23
CA GLU A 221 6.56 -3.79 2.77
C GLU A 221 7.26 -2.72 1.90
N SER A 222 6.55 -2.15 0.93
CA SER A 222 7.13 -1.23 -0.05
C SER A 222 7.55 0.08 0.59
N ILE A 223 6.70 0.67 1.45
CA ILE A 223 7.01 1.92 2.14
C ILE A 223 8.18 1.71 3.12
N ALA A 224 8.22 0.60 3.84
CA ALA A 224 9.35 0.27 4.72
C ALA A 224 10.66 0.09 3.93
N GLY A 225 10.61 -0.64 2.80
CA GLY A 225 11.76 -0.80 1.91
C GLY A 225 12.26 0.53 1.36
N TYR A 226 11.35 1.40 0.94
CA TYR A 226 11.71 2.74 0.46
C TYR A 226 12.32 3.62 1.56
N ALA A 227 11.75 3.60 2.77
CA ALA A 227 12.29 4.30 3.93
C ALA A 227 13.72 3.84 4.28
N LEU A 228 14.00 2.54 4.24
CA LEU A 228 15.37 2.02 4.43
C LEU A 228 16.34 2.54 3.37
N LEU A 229 15.92 2.65 2.11
CA LEU A 229 16.76 3.23 1.06
C LEU A 229 17.07 4.70 1.31
N LEU A 230 16.12 5.47 1.87
CA LEU A 230 16.39 6.85 2.28
C LEU A 230 17.33 6.93 3.50
N LYS A 231 17.25 5.97 4.43
CA LYS A 231 18.27 5.81 5.49
C LYS A 231 19.65 5.49 4.91
N TYR A 232 19.73 4.57 3.95
CA TYR A 232 20.97 4.26 3.23
C TYR A 232 21.53 5.51 2.57
N MET A 233 20.72 6.25 1.81
CA MET A 233 21.14 7.49 1.14
C MET A 233 21.69 8.53 2.12
N ARG A 234 21.05 8.70 3.28
CA ARG A 234 21.50 9.70 4.28
C ARG A 234 22.73 9.28 5.06
N GLN A 235 22.88 7.99 5.37
CA GLN A 235 23.88 7.51 6.34
C GLN A 235 25.03 6.71 5.70
N GLY A 236 24.88 6.21 4.47
CA GLY A 236 25.87 5.38 3.79
C GLY A 236 26.12 4.02 4.45
N LYS A 237 25.19 3.53 5.29
CA LYS A 237 25.34 2.23 5.96
C LYS A 237 24.72 1.13 5.11
N SER A 238 25.56 0.22 4.59
CA SER A 238 25.13 -0.89 3.73
C SER A 238 24.04 -1.76 4.36
N SER A 239 24.02 -1.89 5.69
CA SER A 239 22.99 -2.66 6.40
C SER A 239 21.55 -2.26 6.06
N PHE A 240 21.29 -0.99 5.73
CA PHE A 240 19.97 -0.54 5.30
C PHE A 240 19.64 -0.99 3.86
N LEU A 241 20.63 -0.97 2.97
CA LEU A 241 20.49 -1.48 1.60
C LEU A 241 20.29 -3.01 1.59
N ASP A 242 21.03 -3.73 2.43
CA ASP A 242 20.88 -5.18 2.61
C ASP A 242 19.45 -5.50 3.09
N ARG A 243 18.97 -4.77 4.09
CA ARG A 243 17.63 -4.93 4.66
C ARG A 243 16.51 -4.60 3.66
N ALA A 244 16.71 -3.58 2.83
CA ALA A 244 15.82 -3.28 1.72
C ALA A 244 15.83 -4.40 0.66
N THR A 245 17.00 -4.96 0.34
CA THR A 245 17.12 -6.08 -0.60
C THR A 245 16.37 -7.31 -0.12
N GLU A 246 16.42 -7.62 1.18
CA GLU A 246 15.65 -8.72 1.79
C GLU A 246 14.14 -8.52 1.65
N ILE A 247 13.63 -7.29 1.81
CA ILE A 247 12.20 -6.97 1.56
C ILE A 247 11.84 -7.20 0.08
N LYS A 248 12.68 -6.75 -0.86
CA LYS A 248 12.47 -7.02 -2.30
C LYS A 248 12.42 -8.52 -2.59
N ASP A 249 13.29 -9.31 -1.97
CA ASP A 249 13.31 -10.77 -2.15
C ASP A 249 12.08 -11.45 -1.54
N PHE A 250 11.53 -10.91 -0.44
CA PHE A 250 10.25 -11.35 0.10
C PHE A 250 9.10 -11.06 -0.88
N ILE A 251 9.00 -9.82 -1.39
CA ILE A 251 7.97 -9.41 -2.37
C ILE A 251 8.03 -10.31 -3.61
N LYS A 252 9.24 -10.51 -4.18
CA LYS A 252 9.45 -11.36 -5.35
C LYS A 252 8.96 -12.79 -5.12
N ARG A 253 9.38 -13.41 -4.01
CA ARG A 253 9.06 -14.83 -3.74
C ARG A 253 7.60 -15.09 -3.43
N ASN A 254 6.90 -14.14 -2.81
CA ASN A 254 5.58 -14.41 -2.21
C ASN A 254 4.42 -13.64 -2.86
N LEU A 255 4.70 -12.50 -3.49
CA LEU A 255 3.67 -11.59 -4.00
C LEU A 255 3.70 -11.42 -5.52
N GLU A 256 4.79 -11.78 -6.19
CA GLU A 256 4.91 -11.63 -7.64
C GLU A 256 3.91 -12.50 -8.41
N THR A 257 3.31 -11.92 -9.45
CA THR A 257 2.50 -12.60 -10.46
C THR A 257 3.03 -12.26 -11.85
N GLU A 258 2.37 -12.80 -12.89
CA GLU A 258 2.67 -12.45 -14.28
C GLU A 258 2.49 -10.94 -14.54
N LYS A 259 1.39 -10.36 -14.06
CA LYS A 259 0.98 -8.98 -14.38
C LYS A 259 1.48 -7.93 -13.39
N GLY A 260 1.63 -8.29 -12.12
CA GLY A 260 1.89 -7.35 -11.02
C GLY A 260 2.19 -8.06 -9.70
N PHE A 261 1.99 -7.36 -8.60
CA PHE A 261 2.17 -7.91 -7.25
C PHE A 261 0.85 -7.97 -6.49
N ARG A 262 0.63 -9.09 -5.79
CA ARG A 262 -0.50 -9.26 -4.86
C ARG A 262 -0.35 -8.30 -3.70
N ASP A 263 -1.48 -7.85 -3.16
CA ASP A 263 -1.53 -7.06 -1.93
C ASP A 263 -1.09 -7.85 -0.70
N THR A 264 -1.36 -9.16 -0.63
CA THR A 264 -1.00 -10.02 0.51
C THR A 264 -0.58 -11.42 0.07
N ILE A 265 0.15 -12.12 0.95
CA ILE A 265 0.39 -13.55 0.83
C ILE A 265 -0.92 -14.34 0.89
N VAL A 266 -0.93 -15.48 0.20
CA VAL A 266 -2.04 -16.44 0.27
C VAL A 266 -1.96 -17.20 1.60
N LYS A 267 -2.95 -17.01 2.48
CA LYS A 267 -3.02 -17.67 3.80
C LYS A 267 -4.34 -18.41 4.04
N ASP A 268 -5.37 -18.10 3.27
CA ASP A 268 -6.72 -18.66 3.41
C ASP A 268 -7.51 -18.60 2.09
N PRO A 269 -8.72 -19.19 2.02
CA PRO A 269 -9.52 -19.17 0.80
C PRO A 269 -9.87 -17.79 0.23
N LEU A 270 -10.00 -16.73 1.04
CA LEU A 270 -10.28 -15.38 0.52
C LEU A 270 -9.04 -14.74 -0.08
N THR A 271 -7.89 -14.88 0.58
CA THR A 271 -6.61 -14.34 0.11
C THR A 271 -6.03 -15.10 -1.08
N ARG A 272 -6.58 -16.30 -1.41
CA ARG A 272 -6.34 -16.98 -2.69
C ARG A 272 -6.86 -16.19 -3.89
N LEU A 273 -7.97 -15.45 -3.73
CA LEU A 273 -8.49 -14.58 -4.79
C LEU A 273 -7.46 -13.49 -5.09
N THR A 274 -7.03 -13.45 -6.35
CA THR A 274 -6.01 -12.51 -6.81
C THR A 274 -6.52 -11.09 -6.73
N PHE A 275 -5.75 -10.23 -6.06
CA PHE A 275 -6.04 -8.82 -5.93
C PHE A 275 -4.75 -8.02 -6.16
N LEU A 276 -4.65 -7.39 -7.32
CA LEU A 276 -3.54 -6.54 -7.71
C LEU A 276 -3.96 -5.09 -7.46
N GLU A 277 -3.81 -4.64 -6.20
CA GLU A 277 -4.23 -3.30 -5.82
C GLU A 277 -3.33 -2.23 -6.49
N PRO A 278 -3.88 -1.27 -7.25
CA PRO A 278 -3.07 -0.29 -7.97
C PRO A 278 -2.25 0.62 -7.06
N LEU A 279 -2.78 1.00 -5.89
CA LEU A 279 -2.03 1.81 -4.92
C LEU A 279 -0.85 1.04 -4.33
N ALA A 280 -1.05 -0.22 -3.93
CA ALA A 280 0.04 -1.07 -3.43
C ALA A 280 1.13 -1.30 -4.48
N ASN A 281 0.74 -1.52 -5.73
CA ASN A 281 1.71 -1.65 -6.83
C ASN A 281 2.42 -0.32 -7.12
N ALA A 282 1.78 0.83 -6.91
CA ALA A 282 2.43 2.14 -7.05
C ALA A 282 3.46 2.41 -5.94
N GLU A 283 3.22 1.95 -4.71
CA GLU A 283 4.24 1.99 -3.64
C GLU A 283 5.39 1.04 -3.95
N ALA A 284 5.08 -0.17 -4.43
CA ALA A 284 6.08 -1.14 -4.86
C ALA A 284 6.98 -0.59 -5.98
N SER A 285 6.41 0.12 -6.96
CA SER A 285 7.21 0.70 -8.04
C SER A 285 8.19 1.75 -7.56
N ILE A 286 7.82 2.56 -6.55
CA ILE A 286 8.76 3.56 -5.99
C ILE A 286 9.90 2.86 -5.31
N PHE A 287 9.59 1.96 -4.40
CA PHE A 287 10.59 1.19 -3.68
C PHE A 287 11.56 0.50 -4.65
N LEU A 288 11.03 -0.22 -5.64
CA LEU A 288 11.83 -0.94 -6.62
C LEU A 288 12.62 0.00 -7.53
N SER A 289 12.05 1.14 -7.96
CA SER A 289 12.79 2.12 -8.78
C SER A 289 13.97 2.73 -8.02
N ALA A 290 13.79 3.03 -6.73
CA ALA A 290 14.88 3.52 -5.87
C ALA A 290 15.94 2.44 -5.61
N LEU A 291 15.51 1.18 -5.39
CA LEU A 291 16.43 0.07 -5.20
C LEU A 291 17.25 -0.20 -6.47
N TRP A 292 16.64 -0.11 -7.66
CA TRP A 292 17.34 -0.22 -8.93
C TRP A 292 18.40 0.87 -9.06
N GLN A 293 18.09 2.13 -8.78
CA GLN A 293 19.09 3.21 -8.82
C GLN A 293 20.28 2.94 -7.88
N ALA A 294 20.00 2.45 -6.66
CA ALA A 294 21.03 2.15 -5.68
C ALA A 294 21.93 0.96 -6.07
N THR A 295 21.39 -0.02 -6.81
CA THR A 295 22.07 -1.31 -7.07
C THR A 295 22.59 -1.46 -8.50
N GLY A 296 21.88 -0.89 -9.47
CA GLY A 296 22.04 -1.13 -10.91
C GLY A 296 21.48 -2.48 -11.38
N ASP A 297 20.63 -3.15 -10.57
CA ASP A 297 20.09 -4.47 -10.91
C ASP A 297 18.88 -4.38 -11.87
N GLU A 298 19.07 -4.80 -13.13
CA GLU A 298 18.02 -4.76 -14.15
C GLU A 298 16.81 -5.65 -13.84
N GLU A 299 16.95 -6.70 -13.02
CA GLU A 299 15.78 -7.47 -12.57
C GLU A 299 14.88 -6.62 -11.67
N VAL A 300 15.47 -5.80 -10.80
CA VAL A 300 14.72 -4.86 -9.95
C VAL A 300 14.03 -3.80 -10.81
N ARG A 301 14.67 -3.34 -11.88
CA ARG A 301 14.06 -2.42 -12.85
C ARG A 301 12.82 -3.02 -13.52
N LYS A 302 12.91 -4.28 -13.98
CA LYS A 302 11.77 -4.99 -14.59
C LYS A 302 10.62 -5.15 -13.59
N MET A 303 10.93 -5.44 -12.32
CA MET A 303 9.92 -5.49 -11.27
C MET A 303 9.25 -4.12 -11.06
N ALA A 304 10.01 -3.03 -11.07
CA ALA A 304 9.47 -1.68 -10.94
C ALA A 304 8.49 -1.35 -12.09
N LEU A 305 8.86 -1.68 -13.34
CA LEU A 305 8.01 -1.49 -14.52
C LEU A 305 6.75 -2.36 -14.47
N LYS A 306 6.87 -3.61 -14.02
CA LYS A 306 5.72 -4.51 -13.81
C LYS A 306 4.71 -3.90 -12.82
N ALA A 307 5.20 -3.39 -11.70
CA ALA A 307 4.36 -2.74 -10.69
C ALA A 307 3.70 -1.45 -11.24
N LEU A 308 4.45 -0.63 -11.99
CA LEU A 308 3.91 0.55 -12.68
C LEU A 308 2.76 0.22 -13.64
N GLY A 309 2.86 -0.90 -14.35
CA GLY A 309 1.83 -1.35 -15.27
C GLY A 309 0.46 -1.49 -14.61
N ILE A 310 0.41 -2.11 -13.43
CA ILE A 310 -0.82 -2.23 -12.63
C ILE A 310 -1.24 -0.90 -12.01
N ALA A 311 -0.30 -0.13 -11.48
CA ALA A 311 -0.59 1.17 -10.88
C ALA A 311 -1.33 2.10 -11.87
N THR A 312 -0.91 2.08 -13.13
CA THR A 312 -1.41 2.97 -14.19
C THR A 312 -2.91 2.80 -14.48
N VAL A 313 -3.48 1.63 -14.20
CA VAL A 313 -4.93 1.34 -14.30
C VAL A 313 -5.77 2.33 -13.48
N ARG A 314 -5.20 2.94 -12.44
CA ARG A 314 -5.87 3.90 -11.56
C ARG A 314 -5.11 5.22 -11.42
N SER A 315 -4.45 5.65 -12.50
CA SER A 315 -3.80 6.96 -12.62
C SER A 315 -4.76 8.14 -12.44
N ASP A 316 -6.07 7.92 -12.48
CA ASP A 316 -7.09 8.91 -12.13
C ASP A 316 -7.15 9.21 -10.61
N TYR A 317 -6.62 8.33 -9.75
CA TYR A 317 -6.56 8.56 -8.30
C TYR A 317 -5.29 9.33 -7.94
N LEU A 318 -5.43 10.47 -7.25
CA LEU A 318 -4.33 11.41 -7.00
C LEU A 318 -3.13 10.77 -6.29
N GLY A 319 -3.35 9.98 -5.24
CA GLY A 319 -2.25 9.28 -4.54
C GLY A 319 -1.51 8.27 -5.40
N VAL A 320 -2.23 7.58 -6.32
CA VAL A 320 -1.64 6.64 -7.28
C VAL A 320 -0.84 7.38 -8.34
N ALA A 321 -1.42 8.44 -8.93
CA ALA A 321 -0.75 9.29 -9.91
C ALA A 321 0.54 9.90 -9.37
N ALA A 322 0.51 10.37 -8.11
CA ALA A 322 1.69 10.92 -7.46
C ALA A 322 2.81 9.88 -7.31
N ARG A 323 2.46 8.62 -7.03
CA ARG A 323 3.45 7.55 -6.95
C ARG A 323 4.00 7.11 -8.31
N ILE A 324 3.15 7.02 -9.33
CA ILE A 324 3.57 6.78 -10.72
C ILE A 324 4.57 7.85 -11.15
N ALA A 325 4.24 9.12 -10.93
CA ALA A 325 5.09 10.27 -11.23
C ALA A 325 6.46 10.16 -10.54
N HIS A 326 6.48 9.86 -9.23
CA HIS A 326 7.73 9.67 -8.49
C HIS A 326 8.57 8.53 -9.09
N SER A 327 7.98 7.36 -9.33
CA SER A 327 8.70 6.23 -9.95
C SER A 327 9.28 6.58 -11.32
N LEU A 328 8.52 7.26 -12.18
CA LEU A 328 9.00 7.67 -13.50
C LEU A 328 10.15 8.67 -13.42
N LEU A 329 10.08 9.63 -12.49
CA LEU A 329 11.19 10.56 -12.24
C LEU A 329 12.48 9.83 -11.85
N ARG A 330 12.39 8.73 -11.09
CA ARG A 330 13.56 7.90 -10.77
C ARG A 330 14.03 7.07 -11.96
N LEU A 331 13.10 6.46 -12.69
CA LEU A 331 13.42 5.57 -13.81
C LEU A 331 14.03 6.32 -15.00
N ASN A 332 13.50 7.49 -15.32
CA ASN A 332 13.87 8.24 -16.52
C ASN A 332 14.86 9.36 -16.23
N HIS A 333 14.74 10.02 -15.07
CA HIS A 333 15.49 11.21 -14.69
C HIS A 333 16.38 10.98 -13.47
N GLY A 334 16.73 9.73 -13.19
CA GLY A 334 17.46 9.34 -11.99
C GLY A 334 18.85 9.95 -11.86
N ILE A 335 19.17 10.45 -10.67
CA ILE A 335 20.48 11.01 -10.33
C ILE A 335 21.13 10.08 -9.31
N LEU A 336 22.33 9.61 -9.59
CA LEU A 336 23.14 8.84 -8.66
C LEU A 336 24.08 9.79 -7.92
N THR A 337 24.32 9.54 -6.63
CA THR A 337 25.38 10.21 -5.86
C THR A 337 26.32 9.20 -5.22
N SER A 338 27.60 9.53 -5.09
CA SER A 338 28.58 8.73 -4.34
C SER A 338 28.70 9.15 -2.87
N LYS A 339 28.03 10.25 -2.48
CA LYS A 339 28.16 10.86 -1.15
C LYS A 339 26.87 10.68 -0.35
N PRO A 340 26.92 10.04 0.83
CA PRO A 340 25.79 10.04 1.74
C PRO A 340 25.37 11.46 2.11
N GLY A 341 24.07 11.73 2.15
CA GLY A 341 23.56 13.06 2.41
C GLY A 341 22.04 13.14 2.44
N ASN A 342 21.54 14.25 2.99
CA ASN A 342 20.11 14.57 2.95
C ASN A 342 19.82 15.47 1.75
N TYR A 343 19.30 14.89 0.68
CA TYR A 343 18.99 15.61 -0.55
C TYR A 343 17.48 15.84 -0.69
N ASN A 344 17.13 17.07 -1.07
CA ASN A 344 15.75 17.49 -1.26
C ASN A 344 15.29 17.31 -2.71
N ASP A 345 15.59 16.16 -3.32
CA ASP A 345 15.24 15.81 -4.70
C ASP A 345 14.93 14.31 -4.77
N ILE A 346 13.73 13.97 -5.25
CA ILE A 346 13.25 12.58 -5.34
C ILE A 346 13.93 11.76 -6.45
N ARG A 347 14.72 12.37 -7.33
CA ARG A 347 15.46 11.65 -8.38
C ARG A 347 16.72 10.99 -7.84
N ILE A 348 17.21 11.43 -6.67
CA ILE A 348 18.52 11.05 -6.14
C ILE A 348 18.48 9.71 -5.42
N MET A 349 19.52 8.90 -5.62
CA MET A 349 19.90 7.79 -4.76
C MET A 349 21.41 7.66 -4.60
N LEU A 350 21.84 7.19 -3.43
CA LEU A 350 23.22 6.81 -3.19
C LEU A 350 23.55 5.53 -3.98
N ASN A 351 24.66 5.58 -4.71
CA ASN A 351 25.26 4.44 -5.40
C ASN A 351 26.78 4.59 -5.35
N GLU A 352 27.43 3.80 -4.50
CA GLU A 352 28.88 3.87 -4.26
C GLU A 352 29.75 3.47 -5.45
N LYS A 353 29.15 2.94 -6.53
CA LYS A 353 29.87 2.50 -7.73
C LYS A 353 30.22 3.64 -8.69
N ILE A 354 29.67 4.84 -8.50
CA ILE A 354 29.97 5.98 -9.39
C ILE A 354 31.24 6.71 -8.94
N GLU A 355 32.02 7.19 -9.91
CA GLU A 355 33.30 7.86 -9.65
C GLU A 355 33.20 9.40 -9.49
N CYS A 356 32.00 9.96 -9.66
CA CYS A 356 31.74 11.39 -9.54
C CYS A 356 30.75 11.70 -8.41
N ASP A 357 30.64 12.96 -8.01
CA ASP A 357 29.77 13.38 -6.90
C ASP A 357 28.29 13.14 -7.22
N PHE A 358 27.89 13.47 -8.45
CA PHE A 358 26.56 13.25 -8.98
C PHE A 358 26.60 12.83 -10.45
N LYS A 359 25.78 11.85 -10.84
CA LYS A 359 25.69 11.30 -12.20
C LYS A 359 24.24 11.16 -12.67
N GLN A 360 23.92 11.64 -13.87
CA GLN A 360 22.65 11.37 -14.57
C GLN A 360 22.97 10.90 -15.98
N GLY A 361 22.54 9.70 -16.36
CA GLY A 361 22.97 9.07 -17.62
C GLY A 361 24.50 9.01 -17.69
N ASP A 362 25.10 9.59 -18.73
CA ASP A 362 26.55 9.70 -18.90
C ASP A 362 27.15 11.02 -18.37
N VAL A 363 26.31 11.93 -17.83
CA VAL A 363 26.73 13.25 -17.39
C VAL A 363 27.11 13.24 -15.91
N CYS A 364 28.33 13.70 -15.59
CA CYS A 364 28.80 13.91 -14.22
C CYS A 364 28.83 15.41 -13.87
N LYS A 365 28.40 15.77 -12.66
CA LYS A 365 28.49 17.12 -12.10
C LYS A 365 29.04 17.08 -10.68
N SER A 366 29.62 18.20 -10.24
CA SER A 366 30.10 18.35 -8.86
C SER A 366 29.01 18.88 -7.92
N LYS A 367 27.95 19.48 -8.46
CA LYS A 367 26.84 20.05 -7.71
C LYS A 367 25.52 19.52 -8.24
N LEU A 368 24.57 19.30 -7.33
CA LEU A 368 23.23 18.83 -7.68
C LEU A 368 22.46 19.89 -8.49
N GLU A 369 22.64 21.17 -8.16
CA GLU A 369 21.95 22.28 -8.79
C GLU A 369 22.30 22.45 -10.28
N ASP A 370 23.34 21.77 -10.76
CA ASP A 370 23.73 21.78 -12.16
C ASP A 370 22.86 20.85 -13.03
N PHE A 371 22.02 20.00 -12.42
CA PHE A 371 20.98 19.22 -13.11
C PHE A 371 19.66 20.00 -13.04
N ASN A 372 19.33 20.71 -14.12
CA ASN A 372 18.12 21.54 -14.19
C ASN A 372 16.95 20.78 -14.84
N GLY A 373 15.74 21.09 -14.39
CA GLY A 373 14.50 20.74 -15.10
C GLY A 373 14.06 19.27 -15.00
N LEU A 374 12.89 19.02 -15.56
CA LEU A 374 12.32 17.69 -15.86
C LEU A 374 12.48 17.31 -17.33
N GLU A 375 13.14 18.18 -18.11
CA GLU A 375 13.39 17.96 -19.53
C GLU A 375 14.71 17.17 -19.66
N PRO A 376 14.76 16.14 -20.51
CA PRO A 376 16.03 15.49 -20.83
C PRO A 376 16.96 16.53 -21.49
N ASP A 377 18.21 16.59 -21.05
CA ASP A 377 19.26 17.34 -21.77
C ASP A 377 19.33 16.76 -23.20
N GLU A 378 18.99 17.57 -24.20
CA GLU A 378 19.07 17.21 -25.64
C GLU A 378 20.51 16.92 -26.11
#